data_AF-A0A292RCF8-F1
#
_entry.id   AF-A0A292RCF8-F1
#
_cell.length_a   1.000
_cell.length_b   1.000
_cell.length_c   1.000
_cell.angle_alpha   90.00
_cell.angle_beta   90.00
_cell.angle_gamma   90.00
#
_symmetry.space_group_name_H-M   'P 1'
#
loop_
_entity.id
_entity.type
_entity.pdbx_description
1 polymer ?
#
loop_
_entity_poly.entity_id
_entity_poly.type
_entity_poly.pdbx_seq_one_letter_code
_entity_poly.pdbx_strand_id
1 'polypeptide(L)'
;MITDITNNTITPHRPQFTGAVDRLATQVLRTLDTNPMANAVGIDLFAMVGPRTYIDTKERNVNAGFETFFREFTGTLIVCLSASYLAKGISKLANKIITPETPINTNSWFSNESIAILQAAHKNTTESSNYVLNILNNISGRDGKTIKNYKDIDWTNTEWVNDSKWKNYKWDNPKFNNIADKLKSGKEINSLISELIENKNISEKDSKQLQNILEFRITNALKSDKVNVKIGEKTLSSSLHNILRDTIDLGKNVFYNSKIDSEKAISKILKINKIKGLGALAIASTLGLTNQYINRKLTEKRTGKSGFPGDSNYKGVEPSNKKDTSKLFLAEKIFASIGMAAMALGVMKIKSPADFIKKLEFTGPVTSGNAIKTVYASTLIGRFLASDNKRELKETVTRDYFGFLNWLVLGGFAAKGVANILDPKQENLFNISKSGKGIRHWLNNISLKSHNEILAQGSKFAKKNMWKMNLAHVGGLAYSTLALGVLLPKLNIYLANHSHNEKVKNKIKEMKTQNISMTGFMNKRNQNSIA
;
A
#
# COMPACT_ATOMS: atom_id res chain seq x y z
N MET A 1 -9.91 36.88 -49.23
CA MET A 1 -11.08 36.61 -48.37
C MET A 1 -11.14 35.12 -48.11
N ILE A 2 -10.56 34.67 -46.99
CA ILE A 2 -10.79 33.33 -46.43
C ILE A 2 -11.13 33.60 -44.97
N THR A 3 -12.41 33.65 -44.67
CA THR A 3 -12.96 33.81 -43.33
C THR A 3 -13.48 32.47 -42.83
N ASP A 4 -13.21 32.22 -41.56
CA ASP A 4 -13.93 31.34 -40.63
C ASP A 4 -13.65 29.83 -40.68
N ILE A 5 -12.50 29.46 -40.12
CA ILE A 5 -12.38 28.22 -39.36
C ILE A 5 -12.91 28.50 -37.95
N THR A 6 -14.16 28.12 -37.68
CA THR A 6 -14.74 28.12 -36.35
C THR A 6 -13.97 27.16 -35.44
N ASN A 7 -13.23 27.73 -34.48
CA ASN A 7 -12.65 27.02 -33.35
C ASN A 7 -13.77 26.42 -32.48
N ASN A 8 -14.15 25.17 -32.74
CA ASN A 8 -14.89 24.36 -31.78
C ASN A 8 -13.97 23.98 -30.62
N THR A 9 -13.75 24.92 -29.70
CA THR A 9 -13.28 24.61 -28.36
C THR A 9 -14.38 23.83 -27.66
N ILE A 10 -14.29 22.50 -27.72
CA ILE A 10 -15.05 21.61 -26.83
C ILE A 10 -14.61 21.97 -25.41
N THR A 11 -15.34 22.89 -24.76
CA THR A 11 -15.21 23.10 -23.32
C THR A 11 -15.57 21.77 -22.65
N PRO A 12 -14.64 21.09 -21.97
CA PRO A 12 -14.95 19.83 -21.31
C PRO A 12 -16.09 20.08 -20.34
N HIS A 13 -17.20 19.37 -20.53
CA HIS A 13 -18.38 19.45 -19.68
C HIS A 13 -17.92 19.23 -18.24
N ARG A 14 -18.02 20.28 -17.41
CA ARG A 14 -17.59 20.22 -16.01
C ARG A 14 -18.51 19.23 -15.32
N PRO A 15 -18.03 18.05 -14.88
CA PRO A 15 -18.85 17.19 -14.05
C PRO A 15 -19.28 18.00 -12.81
N GLN A 16 -20.57 18.25 -12.66
CA GLN A 16 -21.12 18.96 -11.51
C GLN A 16 -21.20 17.98 -10.35
N PHE A 17 -20.15 17.94 -9.53
CA PHE A 17 -20.15 17.13 -8.31
C PHE A 17 -20.89 17.88 -7.19
N THR A 18 -22.21 17.78 -7.17
CA THR A 18 -23.09 18.46 -6.19
C THR A 18 -24.05 17.51 -5.47
N GLY A 19 -24.06 16.22 -5.79
CA GLY A 19 -25.02 15.24 -5.29
C GLY A 19 -24.61 14.51 -3.99
N ALA A 20 -25.57 13.83 -3.37
CA ALA A 20 -25.33 12.94 -2.23
C ALA A 20 -24.43 11.74 -2.60
N VAL A 21 -24.56 11.23 -3.82
CA VAL A 21 -23.70 10.17 -4.39
C VAL A 21 -22.25 10.67 -4.50
N ASP A 22 -22.03 11.93 -4.87
CA ASP A 22 -20.69 12.52 -4.93
C ASP A 22 -20.09 12.68 -3.54
N ARG A 23 -20.90 13.01 -2.53
CA ARG A 23 -20.46 13.05 -1.13
C ARG A 23 -20.03 11.66 -0.65
N LEU A 24 -20.80 10.62 -0.97
CA LEU A 24 -20.44 9.24 -0.63
C LEU A 24 -19.17 8.79 -1.37
N ALA A 25 -19.08 9.03 -2.68
CA ALA A 25 -17.89 8.70 -3.47
C ALA A 25 -16.65 9.45 -2.96
N THR A 26 -16.77 10.74 -2.68
CA THR A 26 -15.70 11.56 -2.06
C THR A 26 -15.29 10.99 -0.71
N GLN A 27 -16.25 10.59 0.14
CA GLN A 27 -15.95 10.00 1.45
C GLN A 27 -15.23 8.65 1.33
N VAL A 28 -15.63 7.80 0.37
CA VAL A 28 -14.94 6.55 0.09
C VAL A 28 -13.51 6.82 -0.39
N LEU A 29 -13.34 7.66 -1.43
CA LEU A 29 -12.02 8.00 -1.97
C LEU A 29 -11.12 8.64 -0.92
N ARG A 30 -11.66 9.54 -0.10
CA ARG A 30 -10.96 10.13 1.04
C ARG A 30 -10.58 9.09 2.08
N THR A 31 -11.44 8.11 2.36
CA THR A 31 -11.14 7.01 3.29
C THR A 31 -10.00 6.16 2.75
N LEU A 32 -9.99 5.85 1.45
CA LEU A 32 -8.91 5.11 0.82
C LEU A 32 -7.60 5.93 0.83
N ASP A 33 -7.66 7.23 0.52
CA ASP A 33 -6.49 8.12 0.54
C ASP A 33 -5.88 8.26 1.95
N THR A 34 -6.72 8.35 2.98
CA THR A 34 -6.30 8.54 4.38
C THR A 34 -6.03 7.24 5.14
N ASN A 35 -6.46 6.09 4.61
CA ASN A 35 -6.22 4.77 5.17
C ASN A 35 -5.48 3.86 4.16
N PRO A 36 -4.14 3.82 4.23
CA PRO A 36 -3.32 3.02 3.33
C PRO A 36 -3.69 1.53 3.30
N MET A 37 -4.20 0.95 4.40
CA MET A 37 -4.65 -0.45 4.43
C MET A 37 -5.90 -0.63 3.57
N ALA A 38 -6.91 0.20 3.84
CA ALA A 38 -8.19 0.12 3.15
C ALA A 38 -7.99 0.36 1.66
N ASN A 39 -7.05 1.26 1.31
CA ASN A 39 -6.62 1.45 -0.07
C ASN A 39 -5.99 0.18 -0.66
N ALA A 40 -4.97 -0.37 0.01
CA ALA A 40 -4.24 -1.54 -0.49
C ALA A 40 -5.17 -2.75 -0.67
N VAL A 41 -5.97 -3.08 0.34
CA VAL A 41 -6.94 -4.18 0.32
C VAL A 41 -8.07 -3.91 -0.67
N GLY A 42 -8.62 -2.69 -0.68
CA GLY A 42 -9.72 -2.32 -1.56
C GLY A 42 -9.31 -2.36 -3.03
N ILE A 43 -8.16 -1.77 -3.39
CA ILE A 43 -7.60 -1.84 -4.74
C ILE A 43 -7.35 -3.31 -5.11
N ASP A 44 -6.71 -4.09 -4.23
CA ASP A 44 -6.37 -5.47 -4.56
C ASP A 44 -7.64 -6.31 -4.80
N LEU A 45 -8.63 -6.26 -3.90
CA LEU A 45 -9.86 -7.05 -4.04
C LEU A 45 -10.72 -6.61 -5.24
N PHE A 46 -10.95 -5.30 -5.40
CA PHE A 46 -11.93 -4.80 -6.38
C PHE A 46 -11.33 -4.46 -7.74
N ALA A 47 -10.12 -3.91 -7.79
CA ALA A 47 -9.48 -3.56 -9.06
C ALA A 47 -8.66 -4.71 -9.66
N MET A 48 -8.20 -5.66 -8.82
CA MET A 48 -7.40 -6.79 -9.28
C MET A 48 -8.14 -8.13 -9.17
N VAL A 49 -8.48 -8.60 -7.97
CA VAL A 49 -9.03 -9.94 -7.74
C VAL A 49 -10.33 -10.15 -8.50
N GLY A 50 -11.34 -9.29 -8.30
CA GLY A 50 -12.65 -9.43 -8.94
C GLY A 50 -12.58 -9.52 -10.47
N PRO A 51 -12.01 -8.53 -11.18
CA PRO A 51 -11.89 -8.56 -12.63
C PRO A 51 -11.09 -9.77 -13.16
N ARG A 52 -9.99 -10.14 -12.48
CA ARG A 52 -9.19 -11.31 -12.88
C ARG A 52 -9.95 -12.61 -12.75
N THR A 53 -10.60 -12.81 -11.61
CA THR A 53 -11.48 -13.96 -11.37
C THR A 53 -12.55 -14.05 -12.45
N TYR A 54 -13.16 -12.92 -12.83
CA TYR A 54 -14.17 -12.89 -13.88
C TYR A 54 -13.59 -13.32 -15.24
N ILE A 55 -12.46 -12.74 -15.67
CA ILE A 55 -11.83 -13.08 -16.94
C ILE A 55 -11.38 -14.53 -16.98
N ASP A 56 -10.72 -15.04 -15.94
CA ASP A 56 -10.30 -16.45 -15.89
C ASP A 56 -11.51 -17.40 -15.88
N THR A 57 -12.62 -17.01 -15.23
CA THR A 57 -13.88 -17.78 -15.29
C THR A 57 -14.42 -17.87 -16.72
N LYS A 58 -14.43 -16.74 -17.44
CA LYS A 58 -15.03 -16.63 -18.77
C LYS A 58 -14.16 -17.21 -19.88
N GLU A 59 -12.88 -16.87 -19.89
CA GLU A 59 -11.94 -17.22 -20.96
C GLU A 59 -11.33 -18.61 -20.77
N ARG A 60 -11.28 -19.14 -19.53
CA ARG A 60 -10.72 -20.47 -19.24
C ARG A 60 -11.79 -21.45 -18.77
N ASN A 61 -12.29 -21.31 -17.53
CA ASN A 61 -13.39 -22.07 -16.94
C ASN A 61 -13.65 -21.67 -15.48
N VAL A 62 -14.78 -22.13 -14.91
CA VAL A 62 -15.18 -21.87 -13.51
C VAL A 62 -14.15 -22.32 -12.48
N ASN A 63 -13.46 -23.46 -12.70
CA ASN A 63 -12.45 -23.94 -11.74
C ASN A 63 -11.21 -23.04 -11.71
N ALA A 64 -10.77 -22.56 -12.88
CA ALA A 64 -9.68 -21.59 -12.99
C ALA A 64 -10.06 -20.26 -12.33
N GLY A 65 -11.29 -19.77 -12.56
CA GLY A 65 -11.82 -18.59 -11.88
C GLY A 65 -11.83 -18.72 -10.35
N PHE A 66 -12.31 -19.85 -9.83
CA PHE A 66 -12.35 -20.12 -8.39
C PHE A 66 -10.94 -20.22 -7.78
N GLU A 67 -10.01 -20.94 -8.43
CA GLU A 67 -8.62 -20.97 -7.97
C GLU A 67 -8.01 -19.57 -7.97
N THR A 68 -8.19 -18.78 -9.04
CA THR A 68 -7.72 -17.39 -9.09
C THR A 68 -8.31 -16.57 -7.95
N PHE A 69 -9.61 -16.67 -7.69
CA PHE A 69 -10.23 -15.98 -6.56
C PHE A 69 -9.56 -16.35 -5.23
N PHE A 70 -9.47 -17.64 -4.90
CA PHE A 70 -8.87 -18.09 -3.64
C PHE A 70 -7.39 -17.72 -3.53
N ARG A 71 -6.63 -17.88 -4.61
CA ARG A 71 -5.20 -17.54 -4.65
C ARG A 71 -4.97 -16.06 -4.41
N GLU A 72 -5.69 -15.20 -5.11
CA GLU A 72 -5.49 -13.76 -4.97
C GLU A 72 -6.08 -13.24 -3.65
N PHE A 73 -7.26 -13.72 -3.22
CA PHE A 73 -7.87 -13.34 -1.93
C PHE A 73 -7.00 -13.73 -0.72
N THR A 74 -6.51 -14.98 -0.67
CA THR A 74 -5.59 -15.43 0.40
C THR A 74 -4.27 -14.65 0.33
N GLY A 75 -3.81 -14.34 -0.88
CA GLY A 75 -2.70 -13.43 -1.12
C GLY A 75 -2.93 -12.06 -0.47
N THR A 76 -4.08 -11.42 -0.69
CA THR A 76 -4.43 -10.13 -0.07
C THR A 76 -4.38 -10.20 1.45
N LEU A 77 -4.94 -11.24 2.06
CA LEU A 77 -4.93 -11.41 3.52
C LEU A 77 -3.51 -11.57 4.07
N ILE A 78 -2.68 -12.40 3.43
CA ILE A 78 -1.28 -12.59 3.84
C ILE A 78 -0.51 -11.28 3.68
N VAL A 79 -0.60 -10.65 2.52
CA VAL A 79 0.19 -9.46 2.17
C VAL A 79 -0.21 -8.24 3.00
N CYS A 80 -1.50 -7.99 3.18
CA CYS A 80 -1.98 -6.75 3.78
C CYS A 80 -2.21 -6.84 5.29
N LEU A 81 -2.49 -8.04 5.82
CA LEU A 81 -3.01 -8.19 7.19
C LEU A 81 -2.14 -9.06 8.10
N SER A 82 -1.54 -10.14 7.58
CA SER A 82 -0.89 -11.13 8.43
C SER A 82 0.24 -10.54 9.28
N ALA A 83 1.09 -9.69 8.70
CA ALA A 83 2.22 -9.10 9.40
C ALA A 83 1.78 -8.21 10.58
N SER A 84 0.69 -7.46 10.44
CA SER A 84 0.11 -6.68 11.54
C SER A 84 -0.41 -7.54 12.68
N TYR A 85 -1.20 -8.58 12.37
CA TYR A 85 -1.75 -9.48 13.39
C TYR A 85 -0.66 -10.28 14.10
N LEU A 86 0.33 -10.77 13.34
CA LEU A 86 1.51 -11.46 13.87
C LEU A 86 2.34 -10.52 14.75
N ALA A 87 2.57 -9.27 14.33
CA ALA A 87 3.30 -8.29 15.15
C ALA A 87 2.60 -8.03 16.49
N LYS A 88 1.26 -7.95 16.49
CA LYS A 88 0.46 -7.82 17.71
C LYS A 88 0.59 -9.06 18.61
N GLY A 89 0.52 -10.26 18.03
CA GLY A 89 0.70 -11.53 18.75
C GLY A 89 2.11 -11.65 19.37
N ILE A 90 3.14 -11.39 18.57
CA ILE A 90 4.55 -11.41 19.00
C ILE A 90 4.79 -10.36 20.08
N SER A 91 4.23 -9.16 19.95
CA SER A 91 4.37 -8.12 20.97
C SER A 91 3.77 -8.55 22.31
N LYS A 92 2.59 -9.18 22.30
CA LYS A 92 1.97 -9.74 23.52
C LYS A 92 2.83 -10.82 24.17
N LEU A 93 3.38 -11.74 23.38
CA LEU A 93 4.22 -12.81 23.88
C LEU A 93 5.55 -12.27 24.42
N ALA A 94 6.25 -11.44 23.63
CA ALA A 94 7.53 -10.87 24.01
C ALA A 94 7.42 -9.98 25.26
N ASN A 95 6.31 -9.26 25.45
CA ASN A 95 6.06 -8.48 26.66
C ASN A 95 5.98 -9.33 27.93
N LYS A 96 5.52 -10.58 27.83
CA LYS A 96 5.47 -11.52 28.96
C LYS A 96 6.83 -12.15 29.28
N ILE A 97 7.73 -12.26 28.29
CA ILE A 97 9.00 -12.98 28.42
C ILE A 97 10.15 -12.03 28.74
N ILE A 98 10.20 -10.87 28.07
CA ILE A 98 11.31 -9.91 28.18
C ILE A 98 11.00 -8.94 29.32
N THR A 99 11.81 -8.93 30.38
CA THR A 99 11.67 -7.98 31.51
C THR A 99 10.21 -7.97 32.01
N PRO A 100 9.65 -9.12 32.44
CA PRO A 100 8.24 -9.28 32.79
C PRO A 100 7.75 -8.28 33.86
N GLU A 101 8.63 -7.84 34.75
CA GLU A 101 8.41 -6.87 35.81
C GLU A 101 8.07 -5.46 35.30
N THR A 102 8.38 -5.14 34.04
CA THR A 102 8.04 -3.85 33.41
C THR A 102 6.97 -4.05 32.33
N PRO A 103 5.67 -4.13 32.68
CA PRO A 103 4.62 -4.34 31.69
C PRO A 103 4.48 -3.10 30.80
N ILE A 104 4.54 -3.28 29.48
CA ILE A 104 4.30 -2.20 28.51
C ILE A 104 2.97 -2.40 27.77
N ASN A 105 2.43 -1.33 27.20
CA ASN A 105 1.27 -1.40 26.32
C ASN A 105 1.66 -2.02 24.96
N THR A 106 1.19 -3.24 24.72
CA THR A 106 1.49 -4.04 23.50
C THR A 106 0.69 -3.63 22.27
N ASN A 107 -0.29 -2.73 22.42
CA ASN A 107 -1.03 -2.17 21.30
C ASN A 107 -0.35 -0.91 20.71
N SER A 108 0.85 -0.58 21.18
CA SER A 108 1.62 0.57 20.70
C SER A 108 2.43 0.29 19.43
N TRP A 109 2.60 1.33 18.61
CA TRP A 109 3.19 1.25 17.25
C TRP A 109 4.28 2.30 17.00
N PHE A 110 4.95 2.74 18.06
CA PHE A 110 6.04 3.72 17.96
C PHE A 110 7.19 3.14 17.14
N SER A 111 7.70 3.91 16.16
CA SER A 111 8.98 3.60 15.53
C SER A 111 10.14 4.02 16.43
N ASN A 112 11.34 3.50 16.15
CA ASN A 112 12.53 3.88 16.92
C ASN A 112 12.84 5.38 16.78
N GLU A 113 12.61 5.97 15.59
CA GLU A 113 12.74 7.41 15.37
C GLU A 113 11.69 8.23 16.14
N SER A 114 10.44 7.74 16.20
CA SER A 114 9.36 8.35 16.98
C SER A 114 9.72 8.40 18.45
N ILE A 115 10.14 7.27 19.02
CA ILE A 115 10.63 7.20 20.42
C ILE A 115 11.77 8.20 20.64
N ALA A 116 12.75 8.24 19.75
CA ALA A 116 13.90 9.12 19.90
C ALA A 116 13.53 10.61 19.89
N ILE A 117 12.62 11.02 18.99
CA ILE A 117 12.09 12.39 18.92
C ILE A 117 11.27 12.72 20.18
N LEU A 118 10.35 11.85 20.58
CA LEU A 118 9.47 12.11 21.71
C LEU A 118 10.24 12.12 23.03
N GLN A 119 11.27 11.27 23.18
CA GLN A 119 12.21 11.36 24.31
C GLN A 119 12.96 12.70 24.32
N ALA A 120 13.39 13.20 23.17
CA ALA A 120 14.05 14.51 23.10
C ALA A 120 13.09 15.65 23.44
N ALA A 121 11.81 15.52 23.06
CA ALA A 121 10.78 16.49 23.41
C ALA A 121 10.47 16.50 24.92
N HIS A 122 10.48 15.32 25.54
CA HIS A 122 10.23 15.12 26.98
C HIS A 122 11.43 15.50 27.84
N LYS A 123 12.64 15.53 27.27
CA LYS A 123 13.85 15.84 28.02
C LYS A 123 13.69 17.23 28.66
N ASN A 124 13.80 17.27 29.99
CA ASN A 124 13.66 18.48 30.82
C ASN A 124 12.24 19.07 30.88
N THR A 125 11.20 18.30 30.56
CA THR A 125 9.80 18.70 30.80
C THR A 125 9.20 17.91 31.95
N THR A 126 8.56 18.57 32.92
CA THR A 126 7.83 17.92 34.02
C THR A 126 6.34 17.79 33.75
N GLU A 127 5.77 18.72 32.97
CA GLU A 127 4.33 18.80 32.68
C GLU A 127 4.02 18.32 31.26
N SER A 128 2.90 17.61 31.08
CA SER A 128 2.50 17.10 29.76
C SER A 128 2.27 18.23 28.75
N SER A 129 1.79 19.38 29.21
CA SER A 129 1.56 20.58 28.38
C SER A 129 2.84 21.10 27.75
N ASN A 130 3.97 21.04 28.46
CA ASN A 130 5.26 21.50 27.95
C ASN A 130 5.85 20.49 26.96
N TYR A 131 5.70 19.19 27.25
CA TYR A 131 6.06 18.11 26.32
C TYR A 131 5.31 18.23 24.99
N VAL A 132 3.98 18.39 25.04
CA VAL A 132 3.14 18.53 23.84
C VAL A 132 3.51 19.80 23.09
N LEU A 133 3.66 20.94 23.77
CA LEU A 133 4.00 22.21 23.15
C LEU A 133 5.38 22.17 22.47
N ASN A 134 6.36 21.50 23.07
CA ASN A 134 7.67 21.30 22.46
C ASN A 134 7.57 20.50 21.16
N ILE A 135 6.70 19.48 21.10
CA ILE A 135 6.46 18.72 19.86
C ILE A 135 5.77 19.61 18.83
N LEU A 136 4.62 20.17 19.19
CA LEU A 136 3.77 20.94 18.28
C LEU A 136 4.53 22.11 17.66
N ASN A 137 5.25 22.90 18.44
CA ASN A 137 6.01 24.05 17.94
C ASN A 137 7.13 23.68 16.95
N ASN A 138 7.60 22.43 16.98
CA ASN A 138 8.61 21.91 16.08
C ASN A 138 8.03 21.13 14.88
N ILE A 139 6.70 21.14 14.72
CA ILE A 139 6.03 20.59 13.53
C ILE A 139 6.10 21.58 12.37
N SER A 140 6.45 21.07 11.20
CA SER A 140 6.34 21.77 9.92
C SER A 140 5.64 20.90 8.87
N GLY A 141 4.91 21.53 7.96
CA GLY A 141 4.18 20.89 6.87
C GLY A 141 4.38 21.64 5.55
N ARG A 142 4.25 20.93 4.43
CA ARG A 142 4.39 21.54 3.10
C ARG A 142 3.02 21.87 2.54
N ASP A 143 2.83 23.12 2.14
CA ASP A 143 1.64 23.59 1.43
C ASP A 143 2.07 24.18 0.07
N GLY A 144 1.85 23.40 -0.99
CA GLY A 144 2.30 23.76 -2.33
C GLY A 144 3.82 23.84 -2.38
N LYS A 145 4.34 25.04 -2.65
CA LYS A 145 5.79 25.34 -2.70
C LYS A 145 6.35 25.81 -1.35
N THR A 146 5.49 26.12 -0.38
CA THR A 146 5.88 26.74 0.89
C THR A 146 5.91 25.71 2.02
N ILE A 147 6.70 26.01 3.06
CA ILE A 147 6.70 25.25 4.32
C ILE A 147 6.06 26.13 5.38
N LYS A 148 5.07 25.59 6.07
CA LYS A 148 4.39 26.23 7.21
C LYS A 148 4.85 25.55 8.50
N ASN A 149 5.19 26.35 9.50
CA ASN A 149 5.51 25.84 10.84
C ASN A 149 4.33 26.07 11.78
N TYR A 150 4.12 25.15 12.71
CA TYR A 150 3.00 25.22 13.64
C TYR A 150 3.07 26.45 14.55
N LYS A 151 4.27 26.78 15.03
CA LYS A 151 4.51 27.94 15.90
C LYS A 151 4.20 29.29 15.23
N ASP A 152 4.19 29.33 13.89
CA ASP A 152 3.99 30.53 13.09
C ASP A 152 2.55 30.62 12.53
N ILE A 153 1.63 29.76 13.00
CA ILE A 153 0.24 29.74 12.55
C ILE A 153 -0.50 31.00 13.04
N ASP A 154 -1.15 31.68 12.11
CA ASP A 154 -2.17 32.67 12.43
C ASP A 154 -3.51 31.99 12.73
N TRP A 155 -3.74 31.71 14.01
CA TRP A 155 -4.95 31.05 14.50
C TRP A 155 -6.21 31.90 14.29
N THR A 156 -6.08 33.22 14.23
CA THR A 156 -7.21 34.16 14.13
C THR A 156 -7.80 34.19 12.73
N ASN A 157 -6.94 34.18 11.70
CA ASN A 157 -7.35 34.23 10.30
C ASN A 157 -7.46 32.84 9.65
N THR A 158 -7.31 31.76 10.43
CA THR A 158 -7.48 30.40 9.92
C THR A 158 -8.96 30.11 9.63
N GLU A 159 -9.29 29.84 8.36
CA GLU A 159 -10.61 29.31 8.01
C GLU A 159 -10.78 27.88 8.54
N TRP A 160 -11.67 27.71 9.52
CA TRP A 160 -11.97 26.43 10.16
C TRP A 160 -13.06 25.67 9.41
N VAL A 161 -12.73 24.45 8.97
CA VAL A 161 -13.67 23.57 8.26
C VAL A 161 -14.16 22.47 9.20
N ASN A 162 -15.46 22.22 9.26
CA ASN A 162 -16.02 21.11 10.02
C ASN A 162 -16.23 19.88 9.14
N ASP A 163 -15.74 18.72 9.59
CA ASP A 163 -16.00 17.46 8.90
C ASP A 163 -17.43 16.99 9.20
N SER A 164 -18.20 16.68 8.16
CA SER A 164 -19.57 16.20 8.31
C SER A 164 -19.67 14.93 9.17
N LYS A 165 -18.62 14.10 9.19
CA LYS A 165 -18.63 12.84 9.96
C LYS A 165 -18.69 13.06 11.46
N TRP A 166 -18.25 14.22 11.96
CA TRP A 166 -18.24 14.53 13.39
C TRP A 166 -19.66 14.65 13.97
N LYS A 167 -20.66 14.95 13.13
CA LYS A 167 -22.07 14.95 13.55
C LYS A 167 -22.56 13.57 13.99
N ASN A 168 -21.90 12.50 13.53
CA ASN A 168 -22.24 11.12 13.85
C ASN A 168 -21.40 10.57 15.01
N TYR A 169 -20.54 11.38 15.63
CA TYR A 169 -19.74 10.95 16.76
C TYR A 169 -20.63 10.79 17.99
N LYS A 170 -20.51 9.63 18.63
CA LYS A 170 -21.20 9.29 19.87
C LYS A 170 -20.19 9.30 21.00
N TRP A 171 -20.31 10.27 21.91
CA TRP A 171 -19.42 10.45 23.05
C TRP A 171 -19.90 9.64 24.25
N ASP A 172 -18.99 8.94 24.92
CA ASP A 172 -19.26 8.35 26.24
C ASP A 172 -19.21 9.44 27.31
N ASN A 173 -18.28 10.39 27.18
CA ASN A 173 -18.20 11.55 28.05
C ASN A 173 -18.88 12.79 27.42
N PRO A 174 -20.00 13.28 27.99
CA PRO A 174 -20.75 14.42 27.43
C PRO A 174 -19.95 15.72 27.30
N LYS A 175 -18.85 15.90 28.04
CA LYS A 175 -18.03 17.12 27.97
C LYS A 175 -17.41 17.35 26.58
N PHE A 176 -17.26 16.28 25.80
CA PHE A 176 -16.71 16.34 24.44
C PHE A 176 -17.76 16.70 23.38
N ASN A 177 -19.03 16.87 23.76
CA ASN A 177 -20.03 17.44 22.87
C ASN A 177 -19.56 18.80 22.34
N ASN A 178 -19.63 18.97 21.01
CA ASN A 178 -19.20 20.17 20.30
C ASN A 178 -17.71 20.56 20.52
N ILE A 179 -16.85 19.63 20.95
CA ILE A 179 -15.41 19.90 21.16
C ILE A 179 -14.74 20.43 19.88
N ALA A 180 -15.19 19.99 18.71
CA ALA A 180 -14.68 20.47 17.44
C ALA A 180 -14.79 21.99 17.30
N ASP A 181 -15.90 22.60 17.74
CA ASP A 181 -16.12 24.04 17.61
C ASP A 181 -15.22 24.87 18.54
N LYS A 182 -14.76 24.24 19.63
CA LYS A 182 -13.81 24.81 20.58
C LYS A 182 -12.37 24.71 20.08
N LEU A 183 -11.96 23.62 19.44
CA LEU A 183 -10.56 23.42 19.02
C LEU A 183 -10.14 24.31 17.84
N LYS A 184 -9.97 25.61 18.07
CA LYS A 184 -9.62 26.63 17.05
C LYS A 184 -8.41 27.48 17.42
N SER A 185 -7.77 27.18 18.55
CA SER A 185 -6.51 27.80 18.96
C SER A 185 -5.45 26.75 19.31
N GLY A 186 -4.17 27.14 19.21
CA GLY A 186 -3.06 26.29 19.63
C GLY A 186 -3.12 25.92 21.11
N LYS A 187 -3.68 26.80 21.96
CA LYS A 187 -3.86 26.58 23.40
C LYS A 187 -4.85 25.45 23.68
N GLU A 188 -6.02 25.46 23.02
CA GLU A 188 -7.05 24.43 23.21
C GLU A 188 -6.60 23.07 22.66
N ILE A 189 -5.89 23.08 21.52
CA ILE A 189 -5.29 21.88 20.94
C ILE A 189 -4.26 21.28 21.91
N ASN A 190 -3.33 22.09 22.42
CA ASN A 190 -2.33 21.65 23.39
C ASN A 190 -3.00 21.06 24.64
N SER A 191 -3.98 21.79 25.19
CA SER A 191 -4.71 21.37 26.38
C SER A 191 -5.44 20.04 26.20
N LEU A 192 -6.09 19.81 25.05
CA LEU A 192 -6.80 18.55 24.81
C LEU A 192 -5.83 17.38 24.63
N ILE A 193 -4.69 17.58 23.96
CA ILE A 193 -3.67 16.53 23.83
C ILE A 193 -3.09 16.17 25.22
N SER A 194 -2.80 17.17 26.05
CA SER A 194 -2.41 16.97 27.46
C SER A 194 -3.47 16.20 28.24
N GLU A 195 -4.75 16.57 28.09
CA GLU A 195 -5.84 15.85 28.74
C GLU A 195 -5.92 14.38 28.27
N LEU A 196 -5.69 14.10 26.99
CA LEU A 196 -5.63 12.72 26.47
C LEU A 196 -4.47 11.91 27.06
N ILE A 197 -3.37 12.58 27.42
CA ILE A 197 -2.19 11.98 28.07
C ILE A 197 -2.49 11.67 29.54
N GLU A 198 -3.03 12.62 30.27
CA GLU A 198 -3.17 12.56 31.73
C GLU A 198 -4.43 11.79 32.17
N ASN A 199 -5.54 11.95 31.43
CA ASN A 199 -6.83 11.38 31.80
C ASN A 199 -6.94 9.91 31.40
N LYS A 200 -6.77 9.02 32.38
CA LYS A 200 -6.88 7.57 32.20
C LYS A 200 -8.33 7.08 32.00
N ASN A 201 -9.33 7.92 32.28
CA ASN A 201 -10.75 7.55 32.24
C ASN A 201 -11.44 7.85 30.89
N ILE A 202 -10.72 8.42 29.92
CA ILE A 202 -11.26 8.62 28.57
C ILE A 202 -11.38 7.26 27.87
N SER A 203 -12.57 6.94 27.38
CA SER A 203 -12.83 5.68 26.69
C SER A 203 -12.02 5.56 25.39
N GLU A 204 -11.76 4.34 24.93
CA GLU A 204 -11.05 4.12 23.66
C GLU A 204 -11.79 4.75 22.47
N LYS A 205 -13.13 4.74 22.50
CA LYS A 205 -13.97 5.35 21.48
C LYS A 205 -13.81 6.87 21.46
N ASP A 206 -13.94 7.52 22.61
CA ASP A 206 -13.81 8.97 22.73
C ASP A 206 -12.39 9.41 22.36
N SER A 207 -11.37 8.70 22.84
CA SER A 207 -9.96 8.97 22.47
C SER A 207 -9.75 8.94 20.96
N LYS A 208 -10.26 7.91 20.26
CA LYS A 208 -10.16 7.81 18.79
C LYS A 208 -10.89 8.96 18.09
N GLN A 209 -12.09 9.32 18.56
CA GLN A 209 -12.86 10.43 17.99
C GLN A 209 -12.15 11.78 18.20
N LEU A 210 -11.58 12.03 19.38
CA LEU A 210 -10.82 13.24 19.69
C LEU A 210 -9.54 13.32 18.85
N GLN A 211 -8.77 12.23 18.74
CA GLN A 211 -7.58 12.17 17.90
C GLN A 211 -7.90 12.48 16.43
N ASN A 212 -9.01 11.94 15.90
CA ASN A 212 -9.46 12.25 14.54
C ASN A 212 -9.81 13.73 14.34
N ILE A 213 -10.35 14.40 15.36
CA ILE A 213 -10.64 15.85 15.30
C ILE A 213 -9.34 16.64 15.36
N LEU A 214 -8.46 16.33 16.32
CA LEU A 214 -7.16 16.97 16.50
C LEU A 214 -6.29 16.88 15.24
N GLU A 215 -6.21 15.69 14.65
CA GLU A 215 -5.50 15.46 13.39
C GLU A 215 -6.02 16.39 12.29
N PHE A 216 -7.33 16.45 12.10
CA PHE A 216 -7.90 17.32 11.08
C PHE A 216 -7.73 18.80 11.42
N ARG A 217 -7.85 19.21 12.69
CA ARG A 217 -7.68 20.61 13.12
C ARG A 217 -6.27 21.11 12.88
N ILE A 218 -5.27 20.32 13.26
CA ILE A 218 -3.87 20.68 13.01
C ILE A 218 -3.57 20.63 11.50
N THR A 219 -4.14 19.68 10.75
CA THR A 219 -4.06 19.67 9.28
C THR A 219 -4.70 20.93 8.67
N ASN A 220 -5.84 21.39 9.20
CA ASN A 220 -6.56 22.57 8.75
C ASN A 220 -5.78 23.86 9.03
N ALA A 221 -5.02 23.91 10.13
CA ALA A 221 -4.15 25.03 10.45
C ALA A 221 -2.85 25.03 9.62
N LEU A 222 -2.17 23.87 9.54
CA LEU A 222 -0.91 23.71 8.78
C LEU A 222 -1.10 23.62 7.26
N LYS A 223 -2.32 23.29 6.80
CA LYS A 223 -2.66 22.93 5.41
C LYS A 223 -1.89 21.72 4.86
N SER A 224 -1.41 20.85 5.75
CA SER A 224 -0.52 19.71 5.45
C SER A 224 -0.81 18.55 6.39
N ASP A 225 -0.91 17.33 5.87
CA ASP A 225 -1.15 16.11 6.67
C ASP A 225 0.14 15.28 6.87
N LYS A 226 1.09 15.40 5.94
CA LYS A 226 2.46 14.91 6.05
C LYS A 226 3.30 16.01 6.67
N VAL A 227 3.95 15.68 7.77
CA VAL A 227 4.68 16.66 8.58
C VAL A 227 6.09 16.18 8.89
N ASN A 228 6.95 17.14 9.17
CA ASN A 228 8.27 16.91 9.74
C ASN A 228 8.32 17.47 11.15
N VAL A 229 8.87 16.70 12.08
CA VAL A 229 9.19 17.14 13.44
C VAL A 229 10.69 17.17 13.58
N LYS A 230 11.26 18.30 14.01
CA LYS A 230 12.70 18.42 14.24
C LYS A 230 12.96 18.95 15.65
N ILE A 231 13.63 18.15 16.49
CA ILE A 231 13.98 18.53 17.86
C ILE A 231 15.46 18.24 18.06
N GLY A 232 16.26 19.30 18.18
CA GLY A 232 17.72 19.22 18.10
C GLY A 232 18.19 18.64 16.76
N GLU A 233 19.04 17.62 16.81
CA GLU A 233 19.53 16.90 15.63
C GLU A 233 18.58 15.82 15.12
N LYS A 234 17.58 15.45 15.93
CA LYS A 234 16.64 14.39 15.57
C LYS A 234 15.58 14.94 14.63
N THR A 235 15.25 14.19 13.59
CA THR A 235 14.18 14.52 12.64
C THR A 235 13.30 13.30 12.37
N LEU A 236 12.00 13.52 12.27
CA LEU A 236 11.01 12.51 11.88
C LEU A 236 10.06 13.08 10.84
N SER A 237 9.92 12.38 9.71
CA SER A 237 8.91 12.67 8.69
C SER A 237 7.81 11.61 8.75
N SER A 238 6.56 12.00 9.03
CA SER A 238 5.45 11.06 9.19
C SER A 238 4.10 11.71 8.85
N SER A 239 3.02 10.94 8.90
CA SER A 239 1.68 11.52 8.94
C SER A 239 1.42 12.15 10.31
N LEU A 240 0.64 13.22 10.33
CA LEU A 240 0.19 13.86 11.55
C LEU A 240 -0.56 12.88 12.46
N HIS A 241 -1.33 11.97 11.88
CA HIS A 241 -1.98 10.87 12.61
C HIS A 241 -0.98 10.09 13.49
N ASN A 242 0.14 9.65 12.89
CA ASN A 242 1.13 8.86 13.60
C ASN A 242 1.86 9.70 14.66
N ILE A 243 2.19 10.96 14.36
CA ILE A 243 2.81 11.86 15.34
C ILE A 243 1.88 12.04 16.55
N LEU A 244 0.61 12.41 16.33
CA LEU A 244 -0.34 12.64 17.42
C LEU A 244 -0.61 11.39 18.24
N ARG A 245 -0.86 10.25 17.58
CA ARG A 245 -1.04 8.96 18.25
C ARG A 245 0.17 8.64 19.10
N ASP A 246 1.38 8.72 18.55
CA ASP A 246 2.61 8.36 19.25
C ASP A 246 2.89 9.32 20.41
N THR A 247 2.67 10.63 20.23
CA THR A 247 2.77 11.65 21.28
C THR A 247 1.85 11.32 22.46
N ILE A 248 0.58 11.02 22.18
CA ILE A 248 -0.43 10.69 23.19
C ILE A 248 -0.13 9.34 23.85
N ASP A 249 0.10 8.30 23.06
CA ASP A 249 0.30 6.94 23.58
C ASP A 249 1.59 6.83 24.40
N LEU A 250 2.70 7.43 23.96
CA LEU A 250 3.95 7.39 24.71
C LEU A 250 3.89 8.29 25.94
N GLY A 251 3.27 9.47 25.82
CA GLY A 251 2.99 10.34 26.95
C GLY A 251 2.17 9.62 28.03
N LYS A 252 1.02 9.06 27.65
CA LYS A 252 0.07 8.40 28.56
C LYS A 252 0.61 7.14 29.20
N ASN A 253 1.25 6.28 28.39
CA ASN A 253 1.61 4.93 28.84
C ASN A 253 3.02 4.85 29.41
N VAL A 254 3.91 5.81 29.12
CA VAL A 254 5.32 5.77 29.52
C VAL A 254 5.69 7.01 30.33
N PHE A 255 5.76 8.19 29.71
CA PHE A 255 6.35 9.38 30.34
C PHE A 255 5.57 9.86 31.57
N TYR A 256 4.25 9.94 31.48
CA TYR A 256 3.38 10.46 32.54
C TYR A 256 2.64 9.33 33.28
N ASN A 257 3.20 8.12 33.25
CA ASN A 257 2.66 6.99 33.98
C ASN A 257 3.51 6.67 35.21
N SER A 258 3.08 7.15 36.39
CA SER A 258 3.77 6.96 37.67
C SER A 258 4.03 5.50 38.07
N LYS A 259 3.36 4.53 37.44
CA LYS A 259 3.55 3.10 37.69
C LYS A 259 4.68 2.47 36.86
N ILE A 260 5.32 3.23 35.97
CA ILE A 260 6.27 2.72 34.98
C ILE A 260 7.56 3.52 35.02
N ASP A 261 8.69 2.81 35.12
CA ASP A 261 10.02 3.37 34.87
C ASP A 261 10.18 3.63 33.37
N SER A 262 10.26 4.92 32.99
CA SER A 262 10.30 5.34 31.59
C SER A 262 11.51 4.79 30.84
N GLU A 263 12.70 4.73 31.45
CA GLU A 263 13.90 4.26 30.78
C GLU A 263 13.85 2.76 30.52
N LYS A 264 13.44 1.98 31.52
CA LYS A 264 13.26 0.54 31.39
C LYS A 264 12.16 0.21 30.38
N ALA A 265 11.05 0.92 30.43
CA ALA A 265 9.94 0.74 29.48
C ALA A 265 10.37 1.02 28.05
N ILE A 266 11.12 2.11 27.81
CA ILE A 266 11.61 2.45 26.47
C ILE A 266 12.60 1.41 25.96
N SER A 267 13.56 1.00 26.79
CA SER A 267 14.50 -0.07 26.44
C SER A 267 13.78 -1.37 26.06
N LYS A 268 12.75 -1.75 26.83
CA LYS A 268 11.90 -2.90 26.52
C LYS A 268 11.11 -2.73 25.22
N ILE A 269 10.50 -1.55 24.99
CA ILE A 269 9.77 -1.24 23.76
C ILE A 269 10.69 -1.38 22.53
N LEU A 270 11.91 -0.83 22.58
CA LEU A 270 12.88 -0.92 21.48
C LEU A 270 13.26 -2.37 21.16
N LYS A 271 13.48 -3.21 22.18
CA LYS A 271 13.73 -4.65 22.01
C LYS A 271 12.54 -5.34 21.36
N ILE A 272 11.33 -5.10 21.87
CA ILE A 272 10.10 -5.71 21.35
C ILE A 272 9.80 -5.24 19.93
N ASN A 273 10.07 -3.98 19.59
CA ASN A 273 9.92 -3.43 18.24
C ASN A 273 10.77 -4.20 17.22
N LYS A 274 12.04 -4.48 17.54
CA LYS A 274 12.93 -5.26 16.69
C LYS A 274 12.40 -6.69 16.50
N ILE A 275 11.99 -7.34 17.58
CA ILE A 275 11.50 -8.73 17.56
C ILE A 275 10.17 -8.83 16.81
N LYS A 276 9.20 -7.98 17.11
CA LYS A 276 7.89 -7.99 16.44
C LYS A 276 8.02 -7.62 14.95
N GLY A 277 8.88 -6.65 14.61
CA GLY A 277 9.15 -6.25 13.25
C GLY A 277 9.68 -7.39 12.39
N LEU A 278 10.83 -7.96 12.79
CA LEU A 278 11.49 -9.03 12.05
C LEU A 278 10.69 -10.34 12.11
N GLY A 279 10.20 -10.73 13.29
CA GLY A 279 9.48 -11.98 13.48
C GLY A 279 8.17 -12.03 12.70
N ALA A 280 7.38 -10.94 12.74
CA ALA A 280 6.11 -10.90 12.00
C ALA A 280 6.34 -10.96 10.50
N LEU A 281 7.35 -10.24 9.99
CA LEU A 281 7.70 -10.26 8.58
C LEU A 281 8.26 -11.59 8.13
N ALA A 282 9.11 -12.24 8.94
CA ALA A 282 9.63 -13.56 8.62
C ALA A 282 8.50 -14.59 8.49
N ILE A 283 7.57 -14.62 9.45
CA ILE A 283 6.43 -15.54 9.43
C ILE A 283 5.50 -15.19 8.25
N ALA A 284 5.14 -13.92 8.06
CA ALA A 284 4.27 -13.49 6.96
C ALA A 284 4.88 -13.78 5.59
N SER A 285 6.19 -13.57 5.42
CA SER A 285 6.90 -13.89 4.19
C SER A 285 6.95 -15.41 3.95
N THR A 286 7.18 -16.21 4.98
CA THR A 286 7.10 -17.68 4.87
C THR A 286 5.69 -18.14 4.46
N LEU A 287 4.65 -17.55 5.03
CA LEU A 287 3.27 -17.79 4.58
C LEU A 287 3.09 -17.39 3.11
N GLY A 288 3.62 -16.25 2.70
CA GLY A 288 3.62 -15.80 1.31
C GLY A 288 4.31 -16.79 0.36
N LEU A 289 5.53 -17.21 0.67
CA LEU A 289 6.31 -18.19 -0.11
C LEU A 289 5.57 -19.51 -0.28
N THR A 290 4.87 -19.96 0.77
CA THR A 290 4.16 -21.25 0.78
C THR A 290 2.73 -21.16 0.25
N ASN A 291 2.15 -19.96 0.14
CA ASN A 291 0.76 -19.75 -0.22
C ASN A 291 0.39 -20.43 -1.55
N GLN A 292 1.22 -20.30 -2.58
CA GLN A 292 0.94 -20.92 -3.88
C GLN A 292 0.93 -22.44 -3.80
N TYR A 293 1.87 -23.03 -3.05
CA TYR A 293 1.94 -24.47 -2.87
C TYR A 293 0.69 -25.01 -2.15
N ILE A 294 0.27 -24.33 -1.09
CA ILE A 294 -0.95 -24.67 -0.32
C ILE A 294 -2.18 -24.57 -1.22
N ASN A 295 -2.34 -23.46 -1.94
CA ASN A 295 -3.49 -23.24 -2.82
C ASN A 295 -3.61 -24.29 -3.92
N ARG A 296 -2.48 -24.73 -4.49
CA ARG A 296 -2.48 -25.84 -5.44
C ARG A 296 -2.92 -27.14 -4.79
N LYS A 297 -2.37 -27.49 -3.61
CA LYS A 297 -2.77 -28.72 -2.90
C LYS A 297 -4.26 -28.75 -2.54
N LEU A 298 -4.83 -27.61 -2.16
CA LEU A 298 -6.28 -27.49 -1.95
C LEU A 298 -7.07 -27.69 -3.24
N THR A 299 -6.58 -27.14 -4.36
CA THR A 299 -7.21 -27.31 -5.68
C THR A 299 -7.12 -28.75 -6.17
N GLU A 300 -5.97 -29.40 -6.01
CA GLU A 300 -5.77 -30.82 -6.30
C GLU A 300 -6.76 -31.67 -5.52
N LYS A 301 -6.89 -31.42 -4.21
CA LYS A 301 -7.84 -32.13 -3.36
C LYS A 301 -9.30 -31.91 -3.78
N ARG A 302 -9.68 -30.69 -4.19
CA ARG A 302 -11.05 -30.37 -4.62
C ARG A 302 -11.40 -30.97 -5.98
N THR A 303 -10.44 -30.99 -6.90
CA THR A 303 -10.71 -31.27 -8.33
C THR A 303 -10.24 -32.65 -8.78
N GLY A 304 -9.43 -33.33 -7.96
CA GLY A 304 -8.78 -34.59 -8.31
C GLY A 304 -7.67 -34.45 -9.37
N LYS A 305 -7.33 -33.23 -9.79
CA LYS A 305 -6.38 -32.96 -10.88
C LYS A 305 -5.17 -32.17 -10.40
N SER A 306 -3.98 -32.64 -10.73
CA SER A 306 -2.71 -31.95 -10.50
C SER A 306 -2.31 -31.07 -11.68
N GLY A 307 -1.46 -30.08 -11.39
CA GLY A 307 -0.90 -29.14 -12.38
C GLY A 307 -1.56 -27.77 -12.39
N PHE A 308 -1.18 -26.95 -13.37
CA PHE A 308 -1.60 -25.56 -13.50
C PHE A 308 -2.98 -25.44 -14.15
N PRO A 309 -4.01 -24.92 -13.45
CA PRO A 309 -5.37 -24.86 -14.00
C PRO A 309 -5.57 -23.86 -15.14
N GLY A 310 -4.55 -23.03 -15.42
CA GLY A 310 -4.48 -22.20 -16.60
C GLY A 310 -4.17 -22.95 -17.90
N ASP A 311 -3.84 -24.24 -17.81
CA ASP A 311 -3.60 -25.06 -18.98
C ASP A 311 -4.91 -25.39 -19.71
N SER A 312 -4.92 -25.21 -21.03
CA SER A 312 -6.02 -25.63 -21.94
C SER A 312 -6.50 -27.06 -21.69
N ASN A 313 -5.59 -27.91 -21.22
CA ASN A 313 -5.79 -29.35 -21.05
C ASN A 313 -6.31 -29.72 -19.65
N TYR A 314 -6.64 -28.75 -18.79
CA TYR A 314 -7.28 -29.01 -17.50
C TYR A 314 -8.63 -29.74 -17.64
N LYS A 315 -9.24 -29.70 -18.84
CA LYS A 315 -10.45 -30.49 -19.20
C LYS A 315 -10.17 -31.92 -19.70
N GLY A 316 -8.93 -32.33 -19.92
CA GLY A 316 -8.58 -33.72 -20.26
C GLY A 316 -7.88 -33.87 -21.61
N VAL A 317 -7.03 -34.91 -21.66
CA VAL A 317 -6.34 -35.51 -22.81
C VAL A 317 -5.13 -34.74 -23.38
N GLU A 318 -3.98 -34.86 -22.69
CA GLU A 318 -2.71 -35.38 -23.24
C GLU A 318 -1.63 -35.46 -22.12
N PRO A 319 -0.77 -36.51 -22.08
CA PRO A 319 0.14 -36.79 -20.95
C PRO A 319 1.45 -35.97 -20.96
N SER A 320 1.43 -34.71 -21.40
CA SER A 320 2.67 -33.95 -21.67
C SER A 320 2.88 -32.66 -20.87
N ASN A 321 2.23 -32.47 -19.71
CA ASN A 321 2.70 -31.51 -18.71
C ASN A 321 3.43 -32.23 -17.57
N LYS A 322 4.50 -32.94 -17.92
CA LYS A 322 5.43 -33.50 -16.93
C LYS A 322 6.08 -32.32 -16.20
N LYS A 323 6.04 -32.36 -14.87
CA LYS A 323 6.76 -31.41 -14.01
C LYS A 323 8.23 -31.38 -14.45
N ASP A 324 8.72 -30.20 -14.81
CA ASP A 324 10.13 -30.02 -15.14
C ASP A 324 10.91 -30.03 -13.82
N THR A 325 11.79 -31.02 -13.67
CA THR A 325 12.65 -31.19 -12.49
C THR A 325 14.12 -30.91 -12.81
N SER A 326 14.41 -30.34 -13.98
CA SER A 326 15.78 -30.05 -14.40
C SER A 326 16.44 -29.00 -13.51
N LYS A 327 17.77 -29.15 -13.32
CA LYS A 327 18.58 -28.15 -12.62
C LYS A 327 18.52 -26.77 -13.31
N LEU A 328 18.42 -26.77 -14.64
CA LEU A 328 18.26 -25.54 -15.43
C LEU A 328 16.95 -24.82 -15.08
N PHE A 329 15.83 -25.55 -14.98
CA PHE A 329 14.55 -24.94 -14.60
C PHE A 329 14.54 -24.43 -13.15
N LEU A 330 15.20 -25.15 -12.23
CA LEU A 330 15.41 -24.63 -10.87
C LEU A 330 16.22 -23.32 -10.89
N ALA A 331 17.27 -23.23 -11.70
CA ALA A 331 18.04 -22.01 -11.88
C ALA A 331 17.21 -20.85 -12.46
N GLU A 332 16.34 -21.12 -13.44
CA GLU A 332 15.41 -20.12 -14.00
C GLU A 332 14.45 -19.56 -12.94
N LYS A 333 13.90 -20.42 -12.06
CA LYS A 333 13.06 -19.98 -10.94
C LYS A 333 13.82 -19.11 -9.95
N ILE A 334 15.06 -19.49 -9.62
CA ILE A 334 15.91 -18.73 -8.71
C ILE A 334 16.24 -17.37 -9.32
N PHE A 335 16.60 -17.32 -10.61
CA PHE A 335 16.90 -16.07 -11.31
C PHE A 335 15.69 -15.13 -11.33
N ALA A 336 14.50 -15.65 -11.66
CA ALA A 336 13.25 -14.89 -11.59
C ALA A 336 12.96 -14.37 -10.18
N SER A 337 13.27 -15.15 -9.15
CA SER A 337 13.09 -14.77 -7.75
C SER A 337 14.05 -13.66 -7.32
N ILE A 338 15.33 -13.75 -7.73
CA ILE A 338 16.35 -12.72 -7.49
C ILE A 338 15.92 -11.39 -8.13
N GLY A 339 15.44 -11.42 -9.38
CA GLY A 339 14.98 -10.20 -10.04
C GLY A 339 13.80 -9.53 -9.33
N MET A 340 12.87 -10.31 -8.75
CA MET A 340 11.73 -9.78 -8.00
C MET A 340 12.17 -9.21 -6.65
N ALA A 341 13.09 -9.88 -5.96
CA ALA A 341 13.70 -9.34 -4.74
C ALA A 341 14.43 -8.02 -5.04
N ALA A 342 15.22 -7.95 -6.11
CA ALA A 342 15.90 -6.74 -6.54
C ALA A 342 14.92 -5.61 -6.89
N MET A 343 13.82 -5.92 -7.59
CA MET A 343 12.75 -4.97 -7.88
C MET A 343 12.10 -4.43 -6.61
N ALA A 344 11.78 -5.31 -5.65
CA ALA A 344 11.20 -4.91 -4.38
C ALA A 344 12.13 -3.98 -3.60
N LEU A 345 13.41 -4.33 -3.50
CA LEU A 345 14.45 -3.50 -2.86
C LEU A 345 14.59 -2.13 -3.56
N GLY A 346 14.54 -2.10 -4.90
CA GLY A 346 14.57 -0.88 -5.70
C GLY A 346 13.36 0.03 -5.44
N VAL A 347 12.14 -0.52 -5.43
CA VAL A 347 10.90 0.22 -5.15
C VAL A 347 10.85 0.73 -3.69
N MET A 348 11.46 0.01 -2.75
CA MET A 348 11.65 0.44 -1.36
C MET A 348 12.81 1.45 -1.20
N LYS A 349 13.59 1.68 -2.26
CA LYS A 349 14.78 2.54 -2.28
C LYS A 349 15.77 2.17 -1.18
N ILE A 350 15.98 0.87 -0.94
CA ILE A 350 16.89 0.37 0.09
C ILE A 350 18.33 0.72 -0.28
N LYS A 351 19.05 1.37 0.64
CA LYS A 351 20.45 1.75 0.42
C LYS A 351 21.45 0.76 1.01
N SER A 352 21.06 0.06 2.07
CA SER A 352 21.90 -0.91 2.79
C SER A 352 21.04 -1.90 3.58
N PRO A 353 21.60 -3.02 4.07
CA PRO A 353 20.88 -3.96 4.93
C PRO A 353 20.35 -3.31 6.23
N ALA A 354 21.09 -2.38 6.82
CA ALA A 354 20.64 -1.64 8.00
C ALA A 354 19.45 -0.73 7.67
N ASP A 355 19.49 -0.04 6.52
CA ASP A 355 18.35 0.77 6.02
C ASP A 355 17.12 -0.10 5.75
N PHE A 356 17.32 -1.34 5.27
CA PHE A 356 16.23 -2.30 5.09
C PHE A 356 15.54 -2.62 6.42
N ILE A 357 16.28 -3.06 7.44
CA ILE A 357 15.71 -3.40 8.77
C ILE A 357 14.95 -2.20 9.34
N LYS A 358 15.53 -0.99 9.25
CA LYS A 358 14.90 0.24 9.70
C LYS A 358 13.59 0.52 8.97
N LYS A 359 13.55 0.35 7.65
CA LYS A 359 12.36 0.56 6.82
C LYS A 359 11.27 -0.49 6.98
N LEU A 360 11.60 -1.64 7.58
CA LEU A 360 10.67 -2.69 7.93
C LEU A 360 9.97 -2.46 9.27
N GLU A 361 10.36 -1.44 10.03
CA GLU A 361 9.68 -1.08 11.28
C GLU A 361 8.19 -0.77 11.04
N PHE A 362 7.35 -1.22 11.97
CA PHE A 362 5.94 -0.87 11.98
C PHE A 362 5.77 0.52 12.57
N THR A 363 5.18 1.42 11.80
CA THR A 363 4.86 2.80 12.20
C THR A 363 3.37 2.98 12.52
N GLY A 364 2.59 1.89 12.54
CA GLY A 364 1.17 1.88 12.84
C GLY A 364 0.61 0.46 12.91
N PRO A 365 -0.67 0.31 13.31
CA PRO A 365 -1.34 -1.00 13.38
C PRO A 365 -1.53 -1.66 12.03
N VAL A 366 -1.48 -0.86 10.96
CA VAL A 366 -1.47 -1.32 9.58
C VAL A 366 -0.04 -1.65 9.18
N THR A 367 0.12 -2.71 8.38
CA THR A 367 1.42 -3.12 7.86
C THR A 367 1.99 -1.94 7.06
N SER A 368 3.19 -1.48 7.41
CA SER A 368 3.81 -0.32 6.77
C SER A 368 4.05 -0.60 5.28
N GLY A 369 4.11 0.43 4.44
CA GLY A 369 4.21 0.26 3.00
C GLY A 369 5.39 -0.62 2.55
N ASN A 370 6.52 -0.62 3.27
CA ASN A 370 7.66 -1.48 2.96
C ASN A 370 7.50 -2.92 3.48
N ALA A 371 6.87 -3.08 4.63
CA ALA A 371 6.50 -4.40 5.15
C ALA A 371 5.54 -5.12 4.18
N ILE A 372 4.51 -4.42 3.68
CA ILE A 372 3.59 -4.93 2.65
C ILE A 372 4.35 -5.33 1.39
N LYS A 373 5.22 -4.45 0.87
CA LYS A 373 6.04 -4.73 -0.32
C LYS A 373 6.89 -6.00 -0.17
N THR A 374 7.42 -6.23 1.02
CA THR A 374 8.29 -7.38 1.33
C THR A 374 7.48 -8.67 1.32
N VAL A 375 6.35 -8.71 2.05
CA VAL A 375 5.47 -9.89 2.06
C VAL A 375 4.85 -10.14 0.69
N TYR A 376 4.54 -9.08 -0.08
CA TYR A 376 4.04 -9.23 -1.44
C TYR A 376 5.09 -9.84 -2.36
N ALA A 377 6.30 -9.27 -2.41
CA ALA A 377 7.40 -9.82 -3.21
C ALA A 377 7.67 -11.29 -2.84
N SER A 378 7.63 -11.60 -1.55
CA SER A 378 7.77 -12.96 -1.04
C SER A 378 6.65 -13.90 -1.53
N THR A 379 5.41 -13.42 -1.58
CA THR A 379 4.27 -14.17 -2.15
C THR A 379 4.45 -14.43 -3.64
N LEU A 380 4.94 -13.45 -4.39
CA LEU A 380 5.21 -13.59 -5.84
C LEU A 380 6.37 -14.55 -6.11
N ILE A 381 7.45 -14.47 -5.32
CA ILE A 381 8.56 -15.43 -5.36
C ILE A 381 8.06 -16.85 -5.10
N GLY A 382 7.17 -17.03 -4.11
CA GLY A 382 6.51 -18.31 -3.85
C GLY A 382 5.81 -18.89 -5.08
N ARG A 383 5.19 -18.04 -5.91
CA ARG A 383 4.57 -18.46 -7.18
C ARG A 383 5.59 -18.91 -8.22
N PHE A 384 6.73 -18.22 -8.34
CA PHE A 384 7.81 -18.64 -9.24
C PHE A 384 8.38 -19.99 -8.84
N LEU A 385 8.67 -20.17 -7.54
CA LEU A 385 9.21 -21.41 -7.00
C LEU A 385 8.24 -22.59 -7.19
N ALA A 386 6.94 -22.32 -7.04
CA ALA A 386 5.90 -23.32 -7.23
C ALA A 386 5.73 -23.73 -8.70
N SER A 387 6.05 -22.90 -9.71
CA SER A 387 5.79 -23.18 -11.14
C SER A 387 6.24 -24.58 -11.59
N ASP A 388 5.39 -25.35 -12.26
CA ASP A 388 5.67 -26.75 -12.60
C ASP A 388 6.46 -26.92 -13.91
N ASN A 389 6.46 -25.90 -14.78
CA ASN A 389 7.21 -25.90 -16.04
C ASN A 389 7.57 -24.49 -16.52
N LYS A 390 8.42 -24.39 -17.56
CA LYS A 390 8.87 -23.11 -18.14
C LYS A 390 7.75 -22.22 -18.64
N ARG A 391 6.64 -22.79 -19.14
CA ARG A 391 5.49 -22.01 -19.62
C ARG A 391 4.84 -21.29 -18.45
N GLU A 392 4.51 -22.02 -17.39
CA GLU A 392 3.91 -21.45 -16.20
C GLU A 392 4.82 -20.41 -15.55
N LEU A 393 6.13 -20.68 -15.47
CA LEU A 393 7.09 -19.73 -14.93
C LEU A 393 7.09 -18.42 -15.74
N LYS A 394 7.13 -18.50 -17.08
CA LYS A 394 7.10 -17.30 -17.94
C LYS A 394 5.81 -16.49 -17.78
N GLU A 395 4.65 -17.17 -17.74
CA GLU A 395 3.35 -16.51 -17.50
C GLU A 395 3.31 -15.84 -16.13
N THR A 396 3.72 -16.56 -15.09
CA THR A 396 3.75 -16.09 -13.70
C THR A 396 4.70 -14.91 -13.54
N VAL A 397 5.93 -14.99 -14.07
CA VAL A 397 6.93 -13.92 -14.03
C VAL A 397 6.41 -12.67 -14.72
N THR A 398 5.91 -12.78 -15.94
CA THR A 398 5.38 -11.63 -16.69
C THR A 398 4.27 -10.95 -15.89
N ARG A 399 3.27 -11.73 -15.46
CA ARG A 399 2.14 -11.24 -14.68
C ARG A 399 2.58 -10.54 -13.40
N ASP A 400 3.43 -11.18 -12.61
CA ASP A 400 3.68 -10.80 -11.23
C ASP A 400 4.68 -9.63 -11.15
N TYR A 401 5.63 -9.52 -12.08
CA TYR A 401 6.47 -8.31 -12.20
C TYR A 401 5.64 -7.07 -12.55
N PHE A 402 4.78 -7.17 -13.58
CA PHE A 402 3.90 -6.05 -13.93
C PHE A 402 2.86 -5.78 -12.85
N GLY A 403 2.33 -6.83 -12.22
CA GLY A 403 1.42 -6.73 -11.08
C GLY A 403 2.03 -5.95 -9.92
N PHE A 404 3.26 -6.31 -9.53
CA PHE A 404 4.02 -5.64 -8.46
C PHE A 404 4.25 -4.16 -8.75
N LEU A 405 4.77 -3.84 -9.94
CA LEU A 405 5.02 -2.45 -10.34
C LEU A 405 3.72 -1.65 -10.42
N ASN A 406 2.67 -2.23 -10.99
CA ASN A 406 1.43 -1.50 -11.17
C ASN A 406 0.76 -1.17 -9.84
N TRP A 407 0.68 -2.15 -8.94
CA TRP A 407 0.06 -2.00 -7.63
C TRP A 407 0.79 -0.96 -6.76
N LEU A 408 2.12 -0.92 -6.81
CA LEU A 408 2.92 -0.09 -5.90
C LEU A 408 3.37 1.26 -6.47
N VAL A 409 3.34 1.42 -7.79
CA VAL A 409 3.99 2.55 -8.47
C VAL A 409 3.06 3.20 -9.48
N LEU A 410 2.53 2.43 -10.44
CA LEU A 410 1.89 3.02 -11.62
C LEU A 410 0.52 3.64 -11.33
N GLY A 411 -0.29 3.06 -10.44
CA GLY A 411 -1.60 3.64 -10.07
C GLY A 411 -1.48 5.06 -9.49
N GLY A 412 -0.49 5.30 -8.64
CA GLY A 412 -0.20 6.62 -8.08
C GLY A 412 0.28 7.61 -9.14
N PHE A 413 1.08 7.16 -10.12
CA PHE A 413 1.49 8.01 -11.24
C PHE A 413 0.34 8.33 -12.20
N ALA A 414 -0.58 7.39 -12.44
CA ALA A 414 -1.79 7.64 -13.22
C ALA A 414 -2.66 8.70 -12.54
N ALA A 415 -2.91 8.58 -11.23
CA ALA A 415 -3.66 9.59 -10.48
C ALA A 415 -2.97 10.96 -10.55
N LYS A 416 -1.66 10.99 -10.34
CA LYS A 416 -0.86 12.20 -10.47
C LYS A 416 -0.89 12.80 -11.88
N GLY A 417 -0.90 11.97 -12.91
CA GLY A 417 -0.99 12.39 -14.31
C GLY A 417 -2.32 13.07 -14.60
N VAL A 418 -3.43 12.45 -14.20
CA VAL A 418 -4.77 13.03 -14.32
C VAL A 418 -4.87 14.35 -13.54
N ALA A 419 -4.37 14.40 -12.31
CA ALA A 419 -4.31 15.65 -11.55
C ALA A 419 -3.49 16.73 -12.28
N ASN A 420 -2.40 16.36 -12.96
CA ASN A 420 -1.54 17.30 -13.68
C ASN A 420 -2.22 17.84 -14.94
N ILE A 421 -3.13 17.08 -15.56
CA ILE A 421 -4.00 17.56 -16.66
C ILE A 421 -5.05 18.55 -16.11
N LEU A 422 -5.61 18.28 -14.93
CA LEU A 422 -6.66 19.10 -14.31
C LEU A 422 -6.14 20.35 -13.59
N ASP A 423 -4.84 20.37 -13.27
CA ASP A 423 -4.10 21.47 -12.66
C ASP A 423 -2.70 21.60 -13.29
N PRO A 424 -2.58 22.04 -14.56
CA PRO A 424 -1.31 22.08 -15.30
C PRO A 424 -0.26 22.99 -14.69
N LYS A 425 -0.70 24.05 -14.00
CA LYS A 425 0.17 24.99 -13.29
C LYS A 425 0.67 24.45 -11.95
N GLN A 426 0.11 23.33 -11.49
CA GLN A 426 0.44 22.66 -10.24
C GLN A 426 0.28 23.55 -9.00
N GLU A 427 -0.71 24.44 -9.03
CA GLU A 427 -0.94 25.45 -7.98
C GLU A 427 -1.83 24.92 -6.84
N ASN A 428 -2.72 23.97 -7.15
CA ASN A 428 -3.84 23.62 -6.27
C ASN A 428 -3.75 22.20 -5.72
N LEU A 429 -3.35 21.23 -6.55
CA LEU A 429 -3.45 19.80 -6.22
C LEU A 429 -2.13 19.17 -5.76
N PHE A 430 -1.03 19.93 -5.75
CA PHE A 430 0.31 19.38 -5.56
C PHE A 430 1.08 20.05 -4.42
N ASN A 431 1.94 19.26 -3.80
CA ASN A 431 3.03 19.70 -2.94
C ASN A 431 4.35 19.50 -3.70
N ILE A 432 5.23 20.52 -3.70
CA ILE A 432 6.46 20.56 -4.50
C ILE A 432 7.66 20.73 -3.56
N SER A 433 8.53 19.73 -3.51
CA SER A 433 9.65 19.68 -2.57
C SER A 433 10.88 20.48 -2.99
N LYS A 434 11.12 20.58 -4.29
CA LYS A 434 12.23 21.31 -4.90
C LYS A 434 11.77 21.86 -6.24
N SER A 435 12.14 23.07 -6.61
CA SER A 435 11.88 23.59 -7.96
C SER A 435 12.61 22.74 -9.02
N GLY A 436 12.03 22.63 -10.22
CA GLY A 436 12.66 21.88 -11.30
C GLY A 436 11.73 21.72 -12.51
N LYS A 437 12.26 21.08 -13.56
CA LYS A 437 11.53 20.79 -14.81
C LYS A 437 11.76 19.33 -15.24
N GLY A 438 10.88 18.83 -16.09
CA GLY A 438 10.99 17.50 -16.71
C GLY A 438 10.52 16.33 -15.86
N ILE A 439 10.57 15.13 -16.45
CA ILE A 439 9.95 13.92 -15.88
C ILE A 439 10.62 13.47 -14.57
N ARG A 440 11.93 13.64 -14.42
CA ARG A 440 12.65 13.30 -13.17
C ARG A 440 12.19 14.15 -12.00
N HIS A 441 11.98 15.45 -12.24
CA HIS A 441 11.45 16.36 -11.22
C HIS A 441 9.99 16.01 -10.92
N TRP A 442 9.18 15.77 -11.96
CA TRP A 442 7.80 15.32 -11.78
C TRP A 442 7.76 14.07 -10.90
N LEU A 443 8.51 13.01 -11.22
CA LEU A 443 8.50 11.76 -10.46
C LEU A 443 8.96 11.90 -8.99
N ASN A 444 10.00 12.69 -8.71
CA ASN A 444 10.66 12.68 -7.40
C ASN A 444 10.28 13.83 -6.47
N ASN A 445 9.89 14.99 -7.01
CA ASN A 445 9.75 16.21 -6.22
C ASN A 445 8.31 16.71 -6.11
N ILE A 446 7.40 16.14 -6.89
CA ILE A 446 5.98 16.49 -6.85
C ILE A 446 5.22 15.37 -6.15
N SER A 447 4.32 15.71 -5.24
CA SER A 447 3.37 14.76 -4.65
C SER A 447 1.97 15.33 -4.73
N LEU A 448 0.99 14.47 -4.96
CA LEU A 448 -0.42 14.85 -4.90
C LEU A 448 -0.78 15.21 -3.45
N LYS A 449 -1.57 16.27 -3.27
CA LYS A 449 -2.19 16.59 -1.99
C LYS A 449 -3.23 15.53 -1.61
N SER A 450 -3.47 15.30 -0.33
CA SER A 450 -4.56 14.43 0.12
C SER A 450 -5.91 15.15 0.09
N HIS A 451 -7.00 14.39 0.18
CA HIS A 451 -8.34 14.96 0.33
C HIS A 451 -8.45 15.82 1.61
N ASN A 452 -7.76 15.44 2.69
CA ASN A 452 -7.70 16.24 3.91
C ASN A 452 -6.98 17.56 3.68
N GLU A 453 -5.87 17.56 2.94
CA GLU A 453 -5.14 18.78 2.58
C GLU A 453 -6.00 19.70 1.69
N ILE A 454 -6.78 19.16 0.74
CA ILE A 454 -7.70 19.97 -0.08
C ILE A 454 -8.84 20.56 0.75
N LEU A 455 -9.43 19.78 1.67
CA LEU A 455 -10.46 20.28 2.59
C LEU A 455 -9.90 21.35 3.54
N ALA A 456 -8.68 21.15 4.01
CA ALA A 456 -8.00 22.05 4.93
C ALA A 456 -7.79 23.45 4.35
N GLN A 457 -7.75 23.63 3.03
CA GLN A 457 -7.59 24.93 2.38
C GLN A 457 -8.82 25.86 2.47
N GLY A 458 -9.94 25.36 3.00
CA GLY A 458 -11.17 26.15 3.17
C GLY A 458 -12.30 25.70 2.25
N SER A 459 -13.52 26.09 2.60
CA SER A 459 -14.76 25.65 1.98
C SER A 459 -14.84 26.00 0.49
N LYS A 460 -14.47 27.24 0.13
CA LYS A 460 -14.46 27.73 -1.25
C LYS A 460 -13.42 27.00 -2.10
N PHE A 461 -12.22 26.78 -1.56
CA PHE A 461 -11.16 26.06 -2.26
C PHE A 461 -11.55 24.59 -2.47
N ALA A 462 -12.05 23.94 -1.43
CA ALA A 462 -12.51 22.55 -1.49
C ALA A 462 -13.61 22.37 -2.54
N LYS A 463 -14.63 23.25 -2.55
CA LYS A 463 -15.71 23.19 -3.55
C LYS A 463 -15.18 23.27 -5.00
N LYS A 464 -14.13 24.06 -5.23
CA LYS A 464 -13.53 24.24 -6.56
C LYS A 464 -12.63 23.06 -6.99
N ASN A 465 -11.94 22.42 -6.04
CA ASN A 465 -10.84 21.50 -6.35
C ASN A 465 -11.08 20.05 -5.92
N MET A 466 -12.03 19.76 -5.03
CA MET A 466 -12.27 18.39 -4.53
C MET A 466 -12.62 17.41 -5.64
N TRP A 467 -13.44 17.84 -6.59
CA TRP A 467 -13.80 16.99 -7.72
C TRP A 467 -12.62 16.62 -8.61
N LYS A 468 -11.64 17.53 -8.77
CA LYS A 468 -10.41 17.24 -9.52
C LYS A 468 -9.59 16.17 -8.82
N MET A 469 -9.54 16.25 -7.48
CA MET A 469 -8.91 15.22 -6.66
C MET A 469 -9.61 13.88 -6.80
N ASN A 470 -10.95 13.86 -6.69
CA ASN A 470 -11.74 12.65 -6.89
C ASN A 470 -11.48 12.05 -8.28
N LEU A 471 -11.51 12.86 -9.34
CA LEU A 471 -11.27 12.40 -10.71
C LEU A 471 -9.85 11.87 -10.90
N ALA A 472 -8.85 12.49 -10.26
CA ALA A 472 -7.48 11.98 -10.26
C ALA A 472 -7.39 10.60 -9.60
N HIS A 473 -7.96 10.42 -8.41
CA HIS A 473 -7.97 9.13 -7.73
C HIS A 473 -8.76 8.07 -8.51
N VAL A 474 -9.94 8.41 -9.04
CA VAL A 474 -10.73 7.54 -9.92
C VAL A 474 -9.93 7.16 -11.17
N GLY A 475 -9.20 8.10 -11.78
CA GLY A 475 -8.32 7.81 -12.91
C GLY A 475 -7.21 6.82 -12.55
N GLY A 476 -6.59 6.97 -11.39
CA GLY A 476 -5.59 6.01 -10.88
C GLY A 476 -6.17 4.62 -10.60
N LEU A 477 -7.38 4.57 -10.04
CA LEU A 477 -8.12 3.33 -9.81
C LEU A 477 -8.52 2.67 -11.12
N ALA A 478 -9.10 3.42 -12.06
CA ALA A 478 -9.52 2.92 -13.37
C ALA A 478 -8.33 2.40 -14.19
N TYR A 479 -7.21 3.13 -14.18
CA TYR A 479 -5.96 2.65 -14.77
C TYR A 479 -5.53 1.32 -14.13
N SER A 480 -5.56 1.22 -12.80
CA SER A 480 -5.20 -0.01 -12.09
C SER A 480 -6.14 -1.17 -12.44
N THR A 481 -7.45 -0.93 -12.51
CA THR A 481 -8.45 -1.92 -12.92
C THR A 481 -8.24 -2.41 -14.34
N LEU A 482 -7.99 -1.49 -15.29
CA LEU A 482 -7.76 -1.86 -16.69
C LEU A 482 -6.43 -2.59 -16.86
N ALA A 483 -5.34 -2.05 -16.31
CA ALA A 483 -4.02 -2.65 -16.42
C ALA A 483 -3.94 -4.01 -15.72
N LEU A 484 -4.34 -4.09 -14.45
CA LEU A 484 -4.24 -5.32 -13.64
C LEU A 484 -5.36 -6.30 -13.92
N GLY A 485 -6.58 -5.80 -14.03
CA GLY A 485 -7.79 -6.59 -14.07
C GLY A 485 -8.13 -7.09 -15.47
N VAL A 486 -7.72 -6.38 -16.52
CA VAL A 486 -8.12 -6.68 -17.91
C VAL A 486 -6.93 -6.96 -18.83
N LEU A 487 -6.00 -6.01 -18.95
CA LEU A 487 -4.91 -6.09 -19.92
C LEU A 487 -3.91 -7.18 -19.56
N LEU A 488 -3.45 -7.26 -18.30
CA LEU A 488 -2.50 -8.28 -17.88
C LEU A 488 -3.05 -9.72 -18.03
N PRO A 489 -4.28 -10.03 -17.60
CA PRO A 489 -4.87 -11.35 -17.86
C PRO A 489 -4.95 -11.69 -19.34
N LYS A 490 -5.41 -10.75 -20.18
CA LYS A 490 -5.47 -10.95 -21.64
C LYS A 490 -4.09 -11.15 -22.26
N LEU A 491 -3.09 -10.37 -21.84
CA LEU A 491 -1.70 -10.53 -22.28
C LEU A 491 -1.17 -11.92 -21.89
N ASN A 492 -1.44 -12.37 -20.66
CA ASN A 492 -1.03 -13.70 -20.22
C ASN A 492 -1.68 -14.81 -21.04
N ILE A 493 -2.99 -14.73 -21.30
CA ILE A 493 -3.70 -15.69 -22.14
C ILE A 493 -3.13 -15.68 -23.57
N TYR A 494 -2.90 -14.50 -24.14
CA TYR A 494 -2.30 -14.36 -25.47
C TYR A 494 -0.91 -15.01 -25.55
N LEU A 495 -0.02 -14.69 -24.59
CA LEU A 495 1.33 -15.26 -24.54
C LEU A 495 1.30 -16.78 -24.35
N ALA A 496 0.41 -17.31 -23.51
CA ALA A 496 0.24 -18.74 -23.28
C ALA A 496 -0.18 -19.47 -24.57
N ASN A 497 -1.14 -18.91 -25.30
CA ASN A 497 -1.66 -19.47 -26.56
C ASN A 497 -0.64 -19.34 -27.71
N HIS A 498 0.08 -18.23 -27.81
CA HIS A 498 1.10 -18.04 -28.84
C HIS A 498 2.27 -19.02 -28.66
N SER A 499 2.74 -19.21 -27.43
CA SER A 499 3.76 -20.21 -27.09
C SER A 499 3.31 -21.64 -27.43
N HIS A 500 2.03 -21.95 -27.21
CA HIS A 500 1.47 -23.26 -27.55
C HIS A 500 1.42 -23.48 -29.06
N ASN A 501 0.96 -22.48 -29.81
CA ASN A 501 0.88 -22.53 -31.26
C ASN A 501 2.27 -22.63 -31.93
N GLU A 502 3.29 -21.96 -31.41
CA GLU A 502 4.67 -22.14 -31.88
C GLU A 502 5.20 -23.55 -31.60
N LYS A 503 4.96 -24.10 -30.41
CA LYS A 503 5.36 -25.48 -30.08
C LYS A 503 4.67 -26.49 -30.99
N VAL A 504 3.37 -26.32 -31.26
CA VAL A 504 2.62 -27.17 -32.18
C VAL A 504 3.17 -27.04 -33.60
N LYS A 505 3.43 -25.81 -34.09
CA LYS A 505 4.05 -25.58 -35.40
C LYS A 505 5.43 -26.23 -35.50
N ASN A 506 6.28 -26.11 -34.47
CA ASN A 506 7.60 -26.72 -34.44
C ASN A 506 7.51 -28.25 -34.39
N LYS A 507 6.60 -28.82 -33.59
CA LYS A 507 6.38 -30.27 -33.53
C LYS A 507 5.86 -30.82 -34.86
N ILE A 508 4.97 -30.08 -35.55
CA ILE A 508 4.51 -30.40 -36.91
C ILE A 508 5.66 -30.31 -37.90
N LYS A 509 6.56 -29.33 -37.77
CA LYS A 509 7.74 -29.17 -38.63
C LYS A 509 8.74 -30.31 -38.41
N GLU A 510 9.00 -30.69 -37.16
CA GLU A 510 9.83 -31.85 -36.78
C GLU A 510 9.22 -33.17 -37.29
N MET A 511 7.92 -33.40 -37.11
CA MET A 511 7.22 -34.57 -37.65
C MET A 511 7.28 -34.62 -39.18
N LYS A 512 7.11 -33.48 -39.87
CA LYS A 512 7.29 -33.40 -41.32
C LYS A 512 8.72 -33.72 -41.74
N THR A 513 9.71 -33.26 -40.97
CA THR A 513 11.14 -33.48 -41.28
C THR A 513 11.55 -34.94 -41.03
N GLN A 514 11.03 -35.57 -39.98
CA GLN A 514 11.21 -37.00 -39.70
C GLN A 514 10.49 -37.90 -40.72
N ASN A 515 9.29 -37.52 -41.17
CA ASN A 515 8.61 -38.25 -42.25
C ASN A 515 9.41 -38.18 -43.55
N ILE A 516 9.93 -36.99 -43.92
CA ILE A 516 10.77 -36.82 -45.12
C ILE A 516 12.07 -37.65 -45.02
N SER A 517 12.70 -37.73 -43.84
CA SER A 517 13.90 -38.56 -43.66
C SER A 517 13.59 -40.07 -43.73
N MET A 518 12.45 -40.51 -43.20
CA MET A 518 11.99 -41.90 -43.29
C MET A 518 11.61 -42.31 -44.72
N THR A 519 10.93 -41.45 -45.47
CA THR A 519 10.60 -41.73 -46.89
C THR A 519 11.88 -41.78 -47.74
N GLY A 520 12.85 -40.89 -47.46
CA GLY A 520 14.17 -40.94 -48.09
C GLY A 520 14.95 -42.23 -47.77
N PHE A 521 14.84 -42.75 -46.54
CA PHE A 521 15.49 -44.00 -46.12
C PHE A 521 14.82 -45.25 -46.72
N MET A 522 13.49 -45.25 -46.86
CA MET A 522 12.73 -46.35 -47.47
C MET A 522 12.96 -46.42 -49.00
N ASN A 523 12.99 -45.28 -49.70
CA ASN A 523 13.30 -45.27 -51.13
C ASN A 523 14.74 -45.75 -51.43
N LYS A 524 15.70 -45.44 -50.54
CA LYS A 524 17.09 -45.92 -50.67
C LYS A 524 17.23 -47.43 -50.43
N ARG A 525 16.38 -48.02 -49.57
CA ARG A 525 16.33 -49.48 -49.38
C ARG A 525 15.72 -50.21 -50.58
N ASN A 526 14.65 -49.67 -51.18
CA ASN A 526 14.02 -50.29 -52.36
C ASN A 526 14.89 -50.19 -53.63
N GLN A 527 15.79 -49.19 -53.72
CA GLN A 527 16.78 -49.14 -54.80
C GLN A 527 17.92 -50.16 -54.63
N ASN A 528 18.23 -50.57 -53.40
CA ASN A 528 19.28 -51.56 -53.11
C ASN A 528 18.77 -53.01 -53.13
N SER A 529 17.48 -53.26 -53.34
CA SER A 529 16.91 -54.62 -53.44
C SER A 529 16.61 -55.05 -54.88
N ILE A 530 17.05 -54.28 -55.88
CA ILE A 530 16.91 -54.58 -57.33
C ILE A 530 18.30 -54.65 -58.00
N ALA A 531 19.35 -54.94 -57.24
CA ALA A 531 20.69 -55.21 -57.76
C ALA A 531 21.03 -56.70 -57.63
#